data_AF-A0A1R3UX36-F1
#
_entry.id   AF-A0A1R3UX36-F1
#
_cell.length_a   1.000
_cell.length_b   1.000
_cell.length_c   1.000
_cell.angle_alpha   90.00
_cell.angle_beta   90.00
_cell.angle_gamma   90.00
#
_symmetry.space_group_name_H-M   'P 1'
#
loop_
_entity.id
_entity.type
_entity.pdbx_description
1 polymer ?
#
loop_
_entity_poly.entity_id
_entity_poly.type
_entity_poly.pdbx_seq_one_letter_code
_entity_poly.pdbx_strand_id
1 'polypeptide(L)'
;KVPALVHFDRNGFAYTLNRESGALLSAQKYDPAVNWASSVDMKTGRPLVDKNFAPGAKGTDVDVKGICPAALGSKDEQPSSYDEHTGLFMVPTNHVCMDYEPF
;
A
#
# COMPACT_ATOMS: atom_id res chain seq x y z
N LYS A 1 -18.02 14.81 12.27
CA LYS A 1 -17.32 14.24 11.10
C LYS A 1 -15.85 14.61 11.21
N VAL A 2 -14.93 13.68 10.94
CA VAL A 2 -13.49 13.97 10.93
C VAL A 2 -13.12 14.56 9.56
N PRO A 3 -12.31 15.63 9.49
CA PRO A 3 -11.82 16.14 8.22
C PRO A 3 -10.79 15.16 7.63
N ALA A 4 -11.26 14.20 6.83
CA ALA A 4 -10.42 13.13 6.31
C ALA A 4 -9.87 13.42 4.91
N LEU A 5 -8.72 12.81 4.61
CA LEU A 5 -8.17 12.55 3.28
C LEU A 5 -7.95 11.04 3.17
N VAL A 6 -8.28 10.45 2.02
CA VAL A 6 -8.09 9.02 1.74
C VAL A 6 -7.20 8.86 0.52
N HIS A 7 -6.20 7.96 0.62
CA HIS A 7 -5.24 7.68 -0.44
C HIS A 7 -5.04 6.17 -0.59
N PHE A 8 -5.27 5.66 -1.79
CA PHE A 8 -4.99 4.27 -2.16
C PHE A 8 -3.64 4.22 -2.84
N ASP A 9 -2.61 3.80 -2.10
CA ASP A 9 -1.24 3.89 -2.58
C ASP A 9 -0.87 2.71 -3.50
N ARG A 10 0.14 2.94 -4.37
CA ARG A 10 0.79 1.90 -5.17
C ARG A 10 1.19 0.69 -4.33
N ASN A 11 1.64 0.91 -3.10
CA ASN A 11 2.12 -0.13 -2.21
C ASN A 11 1.03 -1.11 -1.71
N GLY A 12 -0.24 -0.90 -2.08
CA GLY A 12 -1.36 -1.78 -1.72
C GLY A 12 -2.02 -1.50 -0.37
N PHE A 13 -1.60 -0.43 0.33
CA PHE A 13 -2.26 0.09 1.52
C PHE A 13 -3.15 1.30 1.18
N ALA A 14 -4.34 1.31 1.78
CA ALA A 14 -5.26 2.43 1.81
C ALA A 14 -5.03 3.20 3.11
N TYR A 15 -4.66 4.46 2.98
CA TYR A 15 -4.39 5.37 4.08
C TYR A 15 -5.55 6.33 4.25
N THR A 16 -6.00 6.52 5.49
CA THR A 16 -6.90 7.60 5.87
C THR A 16 -6.19 8.48 6.88
N LEU A 17 -6.15 9.78 6.61
CA LEU A 17 -5.49 10.77 7.46
C LEU A 17 -6.47 11.87 7.85
N ASN A 18 -6.26 12.49 9.00
CA ASN A 18 -6.83 13.79 9.27
C ASN A 18 -6.11 14.81 8.39
N ARG A 19 -6.83 15.43 7.45
CA ARG A 19 -6.23 16.34 6.45
C ARG A 19 -5.79 17.69 7.02
N GLU A 20 -6.21 18.03 8.24
CA GLU A 20 -5.83 19.28 8.91
C GLU A 20 -4.57 19.09 9.77
N SER A 21 -4.46 17.96 10.48
CA SER A 21 -3.33 17.70 11.39
C SER A 21 -2.27 16.75 10.84
N GLY A 22 -2.56 16.02 9.76
CA GLY A 22 -1.71 14.95 9.23
C GLY A 22 -1.73 13.67 10.07
N ALA A 23 -2.56 13.57 11.10
CA ALA A 23 -2.64 12.39 11.95
C ALA A 23 -3.13 11.17 11.15
N LEU A 24 -2.42 10.04 11.26
CA LEU A 24 -2.81 8.78 10.65
C LEU A 24 -4.02 8.18 11.38
N LEU A 25 -5.12 7.94 10.65
CA LEU A 25 -6.37 7.42 11.19
C LEU A 25 -6.58 5.94 10.87
N SER A 26 -6.17 5.51 9.67
CA SER A 26 -6.22 4.12 9.23
C SER A 26 -5.15 3.84 8.17
N ALA A 27 -4.62 2.63 8.16
CA ALA A 27 -3.70 2.11 7.15
C ALA A 27 -3.95 0.60 6.98
N GLN A 28 -4.70 0.21 5.95
CA GLN A 28 -5.14 -1.18 5.74
C GLN A 28 -4.79 -1.64 4.33
N LYS A 29 -4.48 -2.92 4.15
CA LYS A 29 -4.35 -3.50 2.81
C LYS A 29 -5.71 -3.44 2.11
N TYR A 30 -5.73 -2.99 0.86
CA TYR A 30 -6.94 -3.06 0.01
C TYR A 30 -6.88 -4.18 -1.04
N ASP A 31 -5.71 -4.81 -1.19
CA ASP A 31 -5.53 -6.09 -1.90
C ASP A 31 -4.91 -7.10 -0.90
N PRO A 32 -5.53 -8.26 -0.66
CA PRO A 32 -5.01 -9.27 0.27
C PRO A 32 -3.69 -9.91 -0.19
N ALA A 33 -3.31 -9.83 -1.48
CA ALA A 33 -2.07 -10.39 -1.98
C ALA A 33 -0.82 -9.60 -1.53
N VAL A 34 -0.98 -8.36 -1.06
CA VAL A 34 0.14 -7.51 -0.61
C VAL A 34 0.94 -8.21 0.48
N ASN A 35 2.24 -8.42 0.25
CA ASN A 35 3.09 -9.24 1.13
C ASN A 35 4.38 -8.53 1.59
N TRP A 36 4.81 -7.44 0.94
CA TRP A 36 6.04 -6.73 1.30
C TRP A 36 6.04 -6.16 2.73
N ALA A 37 4.86 -5.90 3.29
CA ALA A 37 4.66 -5.53 4.68
C ALA A 37 3.44 -6.25 5.28
N SER A 38 3.52 -6.56 6.56
CA SER A 38 2.42 -7.21 7.30
C SER A 38 1.32 -6.20 7.68
N SER A 39 1.70 -5.03 8.16
CA SER A 39 0.82 -3.92 8.56
C SER A 39 1.59 -2.60 8.60
N VAL A 40 0.92 -1.51 8.99
CA VAL A 40 1.53 -0.22 9.34
C VAL A 40 1.39 -0.01 10.83
N ASP A 41 2.50 0.29 11.52
CA ASP A 41 2.48 0.66 12.93
C ASP A 41 1.80 2.04 13.08
N MET A 42 0.63 2.05 13.70
CA MET A 42 -0.19 3.26 13.87
C MET A 42 0.43 4.31 14.81
N LYS A 43 1.42 3.94 15.63
CA LYS A 43 2.14 4.90 16.51
C LYS A 43 3.24 5.61 15.76
N THR A 44 4.00 4.87 14.95
CA THR A 44 5.17 5.42 14.25
C THR A 44 4.89 5.81 12.80
N GLY A 45 3.77 5.35 12.23
CA GLY A 45 3.43 5.50 10.81
C GLY A 45 4.27 4.61 9.87
N ARG A 46 5.11 3.72 10.42
CA ARG A 46 6.06 2.92 9.62
C ARG A 46 5.48 1.56 9.24
N PRO A 47 5.62 1.12 7.98
CA PRO A 47 5.30 -0.24 7.57
C PRO A 47 6.18 -1.28 8.29
N LEU A 48 5.58 -2.39 8.72
CA LEU A 48 6.28 -3.55 9.26
C LEU A 48 6.67 -4.49 8.10
N VAL A 49 7.83 -4.19 7.51
CA VAL A 49 8.38 -4.86 6.32
C VAL A 49 8.67 -6.35 6.58
N ASP A 50 8.26 -7.21 5.66
CA ASP A 50 8.67 -8.61 5.62
C ASP A 50 10.00 -8.75 4.86
N LYS A 51 11.04 -9.20 5.58
CA LYS A 51 12.39 -9.37 5.01
C LYS A 51 12.47 -10.42 3.91
N ASN A 52 11.47 -11.30 3.78
CA ASN A 52 11.41 -12.26 2.68
C ASN A 52 11.14 -11.60 1.33
N PHE A 53 10.44 -10.46 1.33
CA PHE A 53 10.03 -9.72 0.14
C PHE A 53 10.72 -8.34 0.04
N ALA A 54 11.84 -8.17 0.73
CA ALA A 54 12.61 -6.93 0.75
C ALA A 54 13.95 -7.13 0.02
N PRO A 55 14.06 -6.70 -1.26
CA PRO A 55 15.32 -6.82 -2.03
C PRO A 55 16.55 -6.26 -1.30
N GLY A 56 16.42 -5.09 -0.67
CA GLY A 56 17.51 -4.48 0.10
C GLY A 56 17.98 -5.28 1.33
N ALA A 57 17.21 -6.28 1.79
CA ALA A 57 17.62 -7.19 2.86
C ALA A 57 18.37 -8.43 2.35
N LYS A 58 18.32 -8.70 1.04
CA LYS A 58 18.93 -9.88 0.41
C LYS A 58 20.29 -9.58 -0.24
N GLY A 59 20.55 -8.32 -0.58
CA GLY A 59 21.79 -7.87 -1.22
C GLY A 59 21.58 -7.64 -2.73
N THR A 60 22.61 -7.09 -3.38
CA THR A 60 22.67 -6.88 -4.83
C THR A 60 22.75 -8.22 -5.55
N ASP A 61 22.31 -8.27 -6.81
CA ASP A 61 22.38 -9.48 -7.67
C ASP A 61 21.64 -10.70 -7.08
N VAL A 62 20.65 -10.46 -6.21
CA VAL A 62 19.77 -11.50 -5.66
C VAL A 62 18.33 -11.26 -6.08
N ASP A 63 17.81 -12.17 -6.89
CA ASP A 63 16.42 -12.16 -7.33
C ASP A 63 15.46 -12.53 -6.18
N VAL A 64 14.61 -11.57 -5.79
CA VAL A 64 13.56 -11.75 -4.78
C VAL A 64 12.24 -11.99 -5.48
N LYS A 65 11.70 -13.19 -5.29
CA LYS A 65 10.55 -13.68 -6.04
C LYS A 65 9.21 -13.45 -5.36
N GLY A 66 8.17 -13.26 -6.15
CA GLY A 66 6.78 -13.20 -5.71
C GLY A 66 6.45 -12.00 -4.83
N ILE A 67 7.10 -10.85 -5.04
CA ILE A 67 6.79 -9.60 -4.35
C ILE A 67 5.44 -9.09 -4.85
N CYS A 68 4.52 -8.83 -3.92
CA CYS A 68 3.21 -8.27 -4.21
C CYS A 68 3.00 -6.98 -3.40
N PRO A 69 2.65 -5.85 -4.05
CA PRO A 69 2.43 -5.72 -5.50
C PRO A 69 3.74 -5.64 -6.31
N ALA A 70 3.61 -5.79 -7.62
CA ALA A 70 4.64 -5.42 -8.58
C ALA A 70 4.98 -3.93 -8.48
N ALA A 71 6.04 -3.49 -9.16
CA ALA A 71 6.45 -2.09 -9.17
C ALA A 71 5.29 -1.15 -9.53
N LEU A 72 4.48 -1.49 -10.55
CA LEU A 72 3.27 -0.75 -10.97
C LEU A 72 2.15 -0.67 -9.89
N GLY A 73 2.30 -1.36 -8.77
CA GLY A 73 1.46 -1.25 -7.57
C GLY A 73 0.08 -1.90 -7.68
N SER A 74 -0.65 -1.99 -6.57
CA SER A 74 -2.07 -2.44 -6.58
C SER A 74 -3.03 -1.38 -7.13
N LYS A 75 -2.55 -0.15 -7.37
CA LYS A 75 -3.20 0.94 -8.08
C LYS A 75 -2.11 1.85 -8.65
N ASP A 76 -2.24 2.31 -9.89
CA ASP A 76 -1.31 3.25 -10.50
C ASP A 76 -1.90 4.67 -10.58
N GLU A 77 -1.83 5.35 -11.72
CA GLU A 77 -2.38 6.70 -11.92
C GLU A 77 -3.90 6.76 -11.74
N GLN A 78 -4.61 5.67 -12.04
CA GLN A 78 -6.05 5.67 -12.21
C GLN A 78 -6.78 6.21 -10.97
N PRO A 79 -7.67 7.22 -11.11
CA PRO A 79 -8.34 7.83 -9.97
C PRO A 79 -9.44 6.92 -9.40
N SER A 80 -9.67 7.01 -8.10
CA SER A 80 -10.82 6.38 -7.42
C SER A 80 -11.99 7.35 -7.32
N SER A 81 -13.22 6.83 -7.27
CA SER A 81 -14.43 7.63 -6.98
C SER A 81 -14.94 7.35 -5.56
N TYR A 82 -15.71 8.29 -5.01
CA TYR A 82 -16.37 8.15 -3.71
C TYR A 82 -17.86 8.45 -3.84
N ASP A 83 -18.69 7.57 -3.30
CA ASP A 83 -20.14 7.77 -3.22
C ASP A 83 -20.54 8.17 -1.81
N GLU A 84 -21.04 9.39 -1.65
CA GLU A 84 -21.43 9.94 -0.35
C GLU A 84 -22.65 9.25 0.26
N HIS A 85 -23.50 8.61 -0.55
CA HIS A 85 -24.71 7.93 -0.08
C HIS A 85 -24.38 6.59 0.59
N THR A 86 -23.44 5.83 0.01
CA THR A 86 -23.00 4.54 0.55
C THR A 86 -21.79 4.66 1.47
N GLY A 87 -21.01 5.74 1.36
CA GLY A 87 -19.75 5.91 2.07
C GLY A 87 -18.63 5.03 1.53
N LEU A 88 -18.75 4.54 0.30
CA LEU A 88 -17.79 3.63 -0.33
C LEU A 88 -16.89 4.33 -1.33
N PHE A 89 -15.64 3.90 -1.38
CA PHE A 89 -14.72 4.20 -2.46
C PHE A 89 -14.77 3.09 -3.51
N MET A 90 -14.86 3.45 -4.78
CA MET A 90 -14.65 2.54 -5.90
C MET A 90 -13.24 2.74 -6.45
N VAL A 91 -12.41 1.71 -6.30
CA VAL A 91 -10.97 1.79 -6.58
C VAL A 91 -10.66 0.87 -7.76
N PRO A 92 -10.20 1.40 -8.90
CA PRO A 92 -9.72 0.58 -10.00
C PRO A 92 -8.34 0.00 -9.65
N THR A 93 -8.26 -1.31 -9.41
CA THR A 93 -7.06 -1.97 -8.88
C THR A 93 -6.32 -2.78 -9.96
N ASN A 94 -5.02 -2.92 -9.74
CA ASN A 94 -4.14 -3.87 -10.43
C ASN A 94 -3.91 -5.06 -9.50
N HIS A 95 -3.90 -6.28 -10.03
CA HIS A 95 -3.55 -7.49 -9.28
C HIS A 95 -2.34 -8.18 -9.92
N VAL A 96 -1.17 -7.60 -9.72
CA VAL A 96 0.09 -8.01 -10.38
C VAL A 96 1.21 -8.08 -9.34
N CYS A 97 2.03 -9.12 -9.40
CA CYS A 97 3.22 -9.33 -8.57
C CYS A 97 4.48 -9.39 -9.44
N MET A 98 5.67 -9.35 -8.84
CA MET A 98 6.94 -9.36 -9.56
C MET A 98 8.02 -10.18 -8.87
N ASP A 99 9.00 -10.58 -9.66
CA ASP A 99 10.33 -10.94 -9.18
C ASP A 99 11.23 -9.71 -9.40
N TYR A 100 12.14 -9.42 -8.47
CA TYR A 100 12.98 -8.21 -8.52
C TYR A 100 14.39 -8.48 -8.01
N GLU A 101 15.37 -8.17 -8.85
CA GLU A 101 16.80 -8.20 -8.54
C GLU A 101 17.34 -6.76 -8.46
N PRO A 102 17.81 -6.30 -7.29
CA PRO A 102 18.46 -5.00 -7.17
C PRO A 102 19.89 -5.08 -7.75
N PHE A 103 20.30 -4.04 -8.47
CA PHE A 103 21.65 -3.86 -9.01
C PHE A 103 22.75 -3.97 -7.96
#